data_AF-A0A1A3CU84-F1
#
_entry.id   AF-A0A1A3CU84-F1
#
_cell.length_a   1.000
_cell.length_b   1.000
_cell.length_c   1.000
_cell.angle_alpha   90.00
_cell.angle_beta   90.00
_cell.angle_gamma   90.00
#
_symmetry.space_group_name_H-M   'P 1'
#
loop_
_entity.id
_entity.type
_entity.pdbx_description
1 polymer ?
#
loop_
_entity_poly.entity_id
_entity_poly.type
_entity_poly.pdbx_seq_one_letter_code
_entity_poly.pdbx_strand_id
1 'polypeptide(L)'
;MTAVGVADALQADIEGIAQPRAVVVGVMAGEGVQIGVLLDANAPVSVMTDPLLKVVNSRLRELGETPLEATGRGRWALCLVDGTPLRATQSLTEQDIYDGDRLWIRFLPDTEHRSQVIEHISTAVSANLSKRFAAIDPVVAVQVGASMVAIGVTAASGLLGWWRWHHNSWLPTVYSSVIAAIALTVAIMLAMRAKTDSDRLVADIMLLSGLAPLTVAAASAPPGGVGSPQAVLGFGVLAIGASLNLRFTGRRLAIYTAIVTISAVAAIASLARMVANTSAVTNFACIVLVCVLGYQSAPALSRRLAGIRLPVFPSATSRWVFEARPDLPTTVARADGGAPVLEGPASVRDVVLQAERARSFLSGLLLGLGVLMIVSLTALSDPHTFQRWLPLILAGFTAGFLMLRGRSYVDRWQAISLAATSVLIVAAIVVRYALGLQSPLAVSISVAILVLLPAAGLTAAAVVPNTIYSPLFRKFVEYIEYLCLMPIFPLALWLMNVYAAIRYR
;
A
#
# COMPACT_ATOMS: atom_id res chain seq x y z
N MET A 1 54.44 90.96 15.37
CA MET A 1 55.64 90.31 15.96
C MET A 1 55.17 89.07 16.69
N THR A 2 55.87 87.96 16.42
CA THR A 2 56.03 86.74 17.23
C THR A 2 54.82 85.85 17.52
N ALA A 3 54.89 84.68 16.88
CA ALA A 3 54.14 83.44 17.09
C ALA A 3 54.50 82.71 18.40
N VAL A 4 53.64 81.80 18.86
CA VAL A 4 54.01 80.46 19.38
C VAL A 4 52.83 79.51 19.10
N GLY A 5 53.12 78.36 18.49
CA GLY A 5 52.16 77.31 18.19
C GLY A 5 52.05 76.25 19.29
N VAL A 6 51.06 75.38 19.15
CA VAL A 6 51.03 74.04 19.76
C VAL A 6 50.51 73.08 18.69
N ALA A 7 51.30 72.05 18.43
CA ALA A 7 51.01 70.94 17.54
C ALA A 7 50.48 69.73 18.30
N ASP A 8 49.85 68.83 17.53
CA ASP A 8 49.56 67.41 17.75
C ASP A 8 48.47 66.98 18.75
N ALA A 9 47.42 66.37 18.18
CA ALA A 9 47.10 64.97 18.47
C ALA A 9 46.35 64.34 17.27
N LEU A 10 47.02 63.40 16.60
CA LEU A 10 46.41 62.39 15.74
C LEU A 10 45.42 61.57 16.58
N GLN A 11 44.13 61.68 16.27
CA GLN A 11 43.10 60.82 16.82
C GLN A 11 43.33 59.41 16.24
N ALA A 12 43.79 58.48 17.07
CA ALA A 12 43.83 57.07 16.72
C ALA A 12 42.40 56.59 16.47
N ASP A 13 42.18 55.99 15.30
CA ASP A 13 40.96 55.24 14.97
C ASP A 13 40.74 54.17 16.03
N ILE A 14 39.68 54.34 16.81
CA ILE A 14 39.14 53.30 17.68
C ILE A 14 38.52 52.28 16.73
N GLU A 15 39.19 51.13 16.56
CA GLU A 15 38.61 49.92 15.97
C GLU A 15 37.23 49.70 16.57
N GLY A 16 36.20 49.95 15.76
CA GLY A 16 34.83 49.68 16.11
C GLY A 16 34.66 48.20 16.38
N ILE A 17 34.12 47.87 17.55
CA ILE A 17 33.59 46.54 17.85
C ILE A 17 32.47 46.28 16.84
N ALA A 18 32.81 45.60 15.74
CA ALA A 18 31.86 45.18 14.73
C ALA A 18 30.87 44.23 15.41
N GLN A 19 29.62 44.68 15.58
CA GLN A 19 28.55 43.78 15.98
C GLN A 19 28.50 42.62 14.97
N PRO A 20 28.45 41.35 15.42
CA PRO A 20 28.38 40.22 14.51
C PRO A 20 27.12 40.37 13.67
N ARG A 21 27.32 40.63 12.38
CA ARG A 21 26.23 40.79 11.44
C ARG A 21 25.67 39.40 11.18
N ALA A 22 24.50 39.12 11.70
CA ALA A 22 23.88 37.80 11.59
C ALA A 22 23.01 37.72 10.33
N VAL A 23 22.97 36.54 9.71
CA VAL A 23 22.09 36.19 8.60
C VAL A 23 21.24 34.98 9.00
N VAL A 24 19.94 35.06 8.74
CA VAL A 24 18.96 33.99 8.95
C VAL A 24 18.84 33.18 7.66
N VAL A 25 19.34 31.95 7.69
CA VAL A 25 19.25 31.03 6.55
C VAL A 25 18.35 29.84 6.85
N GLY A 26 17.70 29.31 5.81
CA GLY A 26 16.99 28.04 5.85
C GLY A 26 17.92 26.89 5.51
N VAL A 27 18.37 26.14 6.52
CA VAL A 27 19.21 24.95 6.30
C VAL A 27 18.34 23.74 6.00
N MET A 28 18.51 23.17 4.81
CA MET A 28 17.90 21.92 4.35
C MET A 28 18.76 20.73 4.80
N ALA A 29 18.15 19.79 5.51
CA ALA A 29 18.79 18.59 6.05
C ALA A 29 17.96 17.33 5.78
N GLY A 30 18.63 16.18 5.59
CA GLY A 30 17.99 14.88 5.41
C GLY A 30 17.05 14.83 4.19
N GLU A 31 15.86 14.22 4.36
CA GLU A 31 14.80 14.14 3.35
C GLU A 31 13.99 15.45 3.21
N GLY A 32 14.66 16.60 3.27
CA GLY A 32 14.06 17.90 2.96
C GLY A 32 13.47 18.67 4.14
N VAL A 33 13.93 18.42 5.37
CA VAL A 33 13.57 19.24 6.54
C VAL A 33 14.27 20.59 6.45
N GLN A 34 13.50 21.68 6.52
CA GLN A 34 14.04 23.04 6.57
C GLN A 34 14.10 23.52 8.03
N ILE A 35 15.29 23.92 8.47
CA ILE A 35 15.54 24.47 9.81
C ILE A 35 16.06 25.90 9.64
N GLY A 36 15.34 26.88 10.17
CA GLY A 36 15.80 28.26 10.22
C GLY A 36 16.92 28.38 11.27
N VAL A 37 18.10 28.84 10.85
CA VAL A 37 19.25 29.03 11.74
C VAL A 37 19.82 30.42 11.54
N LEU A 38 20.16 31.07 12.64
CA LEU A 38 20.88 32.34 12.63
C LEU A 38 22.38 32.05 12.64
N LEU A 39 23.07 32.55 11.62
CA LEU A 39 24.47 32.33 11.33
C LEU A 39 25.21 33.67 11.29
N ASP A 40 26.43 33.72 11.82
CA ASP A 40 27.32 34.87 11.67
C ASP A 40 27.75 35.04 10.19
N ALA A 41 27.42 36.19 9.59
CA ALA A 41 27.65 36.45 8.19
C ALA A 41 29.13 36.73 7.86
N ASN A 42 29.92 37.13 8.86
CA ASN A 42 31.32 37.52 8.69
C ASN A 42 32.30 36.40 9.08
N ALA A 43 31.84 35.39 9.82
CA ALA A 43 32.66 34.26 10.18
C ALA A 43 32.87 33.29 8.99
N PRO A 44 34.03 32.62 8.88
CA PRO A 44 34.25 31.60 7.86
C PRO A 44 33.31 30.41 8.03
N VAL A 45 32.78 29.90 6.91
CA VAL A 45 31.83 28.77 6.89
C VAL A 45 32.34 27.53 7.63
N SER A 46 33.66 27.27 7.58
CA SER A 46 34.30 26.14 8.29
C SER A 46 34.08 26.14 9.80
N VAL A 47 34.09 27.31 10.44
CA VAL A 47 33.93 27.45 11.90
C VAL A 47 32.49 27.12 12.32
N MET A 48 31.54 27.35 11.42
CA MET A 48 30.11 27.30 11.69
C MET A 48 29.48 25.96 11.35
N THR A 49 30.11 25.18 10.47
CA THR A 49 29.55 23.93 9.93
C THR A 49 29.40 22.86 11.02
N ASP A 50 30.42 22.64 11.87
CA ASP A 50 30.37 21.62 12.92
C ASP A 50 29.36 21.96 14.05
N PRO A 51 29.32 23.21 14.59
CA PRO A 51 28.27 23.62 15.52
C PRO A 51 26.87 23.50 14.91
N LEU A 52 26.71 23.94 13.66
CA LEU A 52 25.43 23.84 12.95
C LEU A 52 25.00 22.39 12.78
N LEU A 53 25.91 21.47 12.45
CA LEU A 53 25.60 20.04 12.36
C LEU A 53 25.08 19.48 13.68
N LYS A 54 25.65 19.89 14.83
CA LYS A 54 25.14 19.48 16.16
C LYS A 54 23.73 19.99 16.40
N VAL A 55 23.45 21.26 16.07
CA VAL A 55 22.12 21.86 16.20
C VAL A 55 21.12 21.17 15.28
N VAL A 56 21.46 20.98 14.01
CA VAL A 56 20.63 20.27 13.03
C VAL A 56 20.34 18.84 13.49
N ASN A 57 21.34 18.08 13.94
CA ASN A 57 21.15 16.71 14.44
C ASN A 57 20.32 16.65 15.74
N SER A 58 20.41 17.65 16.61
CA SER A 58 19.52 17.74 17.77
C SER A 58 18.06 17.94 17.35
N ARG A 59 17.80 18.82 16.37
CA ARG A 59 16.46 19.06 15.82
C ARG A 59 15.93 17.88 15.03
N LEU A 60 16.76 17.20 14.24
CA LEU A 60 16.37 15.98 13.53
C LEU A 60 15.94 14.88 14.52
N ARG A 61 16.67 14.71 15.64
CA ARG A 61 16.26 13.77 16.70
C ARG A 61 14.95 14.16 17.37
N GLU A 62 14.73 15.44 17.64
CA GLU A 62 13.44 15.92 18.18
C GLU A 62 12.28 15.67 17.19
N LEU A 63 12.54 15.78 15.89
CA LEU A 63 11.58 15.49 14.83
C LEU A 63 11.41 13.97 14.56
N GLY A 64 12.27 13.13 15.14
CA GLY A 64 12.31 11.69 14.91
C GLY A 64 12.86 11.31 13.53
N GLU A 65 13.58 12.22 12.88
CA GLU A 65 14.27 11.98 11.61
C GLU A 65 15.67 11.39 11.83
N THR A 66 16.18 10.70 10.80
CA THR A 66 17.52 10.12 10.86
C THR A 66 18.58 11.21 11.00
N PRO A 67 19.47 11.13 12.01
CA PRO A 67 20.54 12.11 12.16
C PRO A 67 21.50 12.01 10.99
N LEU A 68 22.08 13.15 10.62
CA LEU A 68 23.12 13.24 9.61
C LEU A 68 24.42 12.67 10.18
N GLU A 69 24.78 11.47 9.73
CA GLU A 69 26.02 10.78 10.07
C GLU A 69 26.99 10.78 8.89
N ALA A 70 28.29 10.85 9.19
CA ALA A 70 29.33 10.85 8.17
C ALA A 70 29.43 9.45 7.54
N THR A 71 29.13 9.35 6.24
CA THR A 71 29.15 8.10 5.48
C THR A 71 30.53 7.78 4.92
N GLY A 72 31.57 7.84 5.79
CA GLY A 72 32.95 7.52 5.45
C GLY A 72 33.92 8.69 5.63
N ARG A 73 34.99 8.73 4.85
CA ARG A 73 35.95 9.84 4.82
C ARG A 73 35.45 10.95 3.91
N GLY A 74 35.41 12.16 4.43
CA GLY A 74 34.88 13.34 3.76
C GLY A 74 34.73 14.50 4.73
N ARG A 75 34.08 15.57 4.28
CA ARG A 75 33.80 16.74 5.10
C ARG A 75 32.35 17.18 4.93
N TRP A 76 31.78 17.72 6.00
CA TRP A 76 30.52 18.43 5.90
C TRP A 76 30.75 19.78 5.23
N ALA A 77 29.88 20.14 4.31
CA ALA A 77 29.87 21.44 3.68
C ALA A 77 28.44 21.96 3.57
N LEU A 78 28.29 23.28 3.68
CA LEU A 78 27.10 23.97 3.25
C LEU A 78 27.15 24.09 1.73
N CYS A 79 26.07 23.72 1.07
CA CYS A 79 25.90 23.75 -0.37
C CYS A 79 24.75 24.68 -0.73
N LEU A 80 24.85 25.33 -1.88
CA LEU A 80 23.73 26.03 -2.51
C LEU A 80 22.64 25.03 -2.97
N VAL A 81 21.49 25.55 -3.38
CA VAL A 81 20.34 24.75 -3.83
C VAL A 81 20.66 23.90 -5.07
N ASP A 82 21.59 24.36 -5.91
CA ASP A 82 22.12 23.66 -7.08
C ASP A 82 23.08 22.50 -6.73
N GLY A 83 23.46 22.36 -5.46
CA GLY A 83 24.40 21.36 -4.96
C GLY A 83 25.87 21.82 -4.94
N THR A 84 26.16 23.06 -5.32
CA THR A 84 27.53 23.59 -5.33
C THR A 84 28.00 23.87 -3.89
N PRO A 85 29.14 23.33 -3.42
CA PRO A 85 29.62 23.56 -2.07
C PRO A 85 30.16 24.99 -1.89
N LEU A 86 29.77 25.63 -0.79
CA LEU A 86 30.36 26.88 -0.34
C LEU A 86 31.83 26.67 0.05
N ARG A 87 32.64 27.71 -0.19
CA ARG A 87 34.05 27.74 0.15
C ARG A 87 34.21 27.89 1.65
N ALA A 88 34.87 26.90 2.27
CA ALA A 88 35.00 26.80 3.72
C ALA A 88 35.82 27.93 4.38
N THR A 89 36.69 28.58 3.61
CA THR A 89 37.58 29.67 4.07
C THR A 89 36.95 31.06 3.95
N GLN A 90 35.84 31.19 3.22
CA GLN A 90 35.17 32.46 2.98
C GLN A 90 33.97 32.61 3.92
N SER A 91 33.57 33.84 4.18
CA SER A 91 32.37 34.16 4.95
C SER A 91 31.09 33.99 4.11
N LEU A 92 29.92 34.04 4.74
CA LEU A 92 28.64 34.00 4.03
C LEU A 92 28.41 35.28 3.21
N THR A 93 28.85 36.43 3.73
CA THR A 93 28.74 37.73 3.04
C THR A 93 29.61 37.78 1.79
N GLU A 94 30.82 37.22 1.84
CA GLU A 94 31.73 37.14 0.67
C GLU A 94 31.21 36.22 -0.44
N GLN A 95 30.27 35.34 -0.12
CA GLN A 95 29.67 34.38 -1.05
C GLN A 95 28.24 34.77 -1.42
N ASP A 96 27.87 36.04 -1.19
CA ASP A 96 26.58 36.62 -1.54
C ASP A 96 25.37 35.85 -0.97
N ILE A 97 25.48 35.35 0.26
CA ILE A 97 24.37 34.70 0.97
C ILE A 97 23.63 35.72 1.81
N TYR A 98 22.33 35.83 1.58
CA TYR A 98 21.45 36.82 2.21
C TYR A 98 20.40 36.18 3.13
N ASP A 99 19.71 37.03 3.89
CA ASP A 99 18.60 36.61 4.76
C ASP A 99 17.49 35.94 3.95
N GLY A 100 17.11 34.75 4.39
CA GLY A 100 16.08 33.92 3.76
C GLY A 100 16.62 32.90 2.74
N ASP A 101 17.91 32.93 2.42
CA ASP A 101 18.51 31.97 1.50
C ASP A 101 18.47 30.55 2.04
N ARG A 102 18.39 29.60 1.11
CA ARG A 102 18.28 28.16 1.43
C ARG A 102 19.59 27.47 1.10
N LEU A 103 20.17 26.83 2.12
CA LEU A 103 21.42 26.10 2.01
C LEU A 103 21.19 24.64 2.38
N TRP A 104 21.87 23.72 1.70
CA TRP A 104 21.88 22.31 2.05
C TRP A 104 23.10 21.99 2.90
N ILE A 105 22.94 21.26 3.99
CA ILE A 105 24.08 20.62 4.63
C ILE A 105 24.28 19.22 4.03
N ARG A 106 25.43 19.00 3.38
CA ARG A 106 25.75 17.71 2.76
C ARG A 106 27.12 17.23 3.18
N PHE A 107 27.24 15.91 3.29
CA PHE A 107 28.53 15.26 3.44
C PHE A 107 29.16 15.13 2.05
N LEU A 108 30.22 15.89 1.79
CA LEU A 108 31.02 15.73 0.59
C LEU A 108 32.03 14.61 0.83
N PRO A 109 31.89 13.46 0.13
CA PRO A 109 32.90 12.42 0.21
C PRO A 109 34.22 12.95 -0.35
N ASP A 110 35.32 12.49 0.23
CA ASP A 110 36.66 12.83 -0.27
C ASP A 110 36.81 12.36 -1.73
N THR A 111 37.43 13.20 -2.58
CA THR A 111 37.70 12.88 -3.99
C THR A 111 38.70 11.73 -4.11
N GLU A 112 39.57 11.54 -3.10
CA GLU A 112 40.48 10.41 -3.05
C GLU A 112 39.77 9.11 -2.60
N HIS A 113 39.17 8.42 -3.55
CA HIS A 113 38.75 7.04 -3.35
C HIS A 113 39.92 6.08 -3.55
N ARG A 114 40.57 5.65 -2.46
CA ARG A 114 41.47 4.49 -2.49
C ARG A 114 40.65 3.21 -2.57
N SER A 115 40.57 2.62 -3.76
CA SER A 115 40.08 1.26 -3.90
C SER A 115 41.10 0.30 -3.28
N GLN A 116 40.62 -0.66 -2.49
CA GLN A 116 41.48 -1.76 -2.07
C GLN A 116 41.79 -2.60 -3.31
N VAL A 117 43.07 -2.65 -3.69
CA VAL A 117 43.56 -3.58 -4.71
C VAL A 117 43.66 -4.95 -4.05
N ILE A 118 42.71 -5.82 -4.34
CA ILE A 118 42.74 -7.21 -3.88
C ILE A 118 43.43 -8.03 -4.98
N GLU A 119 44.67 -8.47 -4.73
CA GLU A 119 45.50 -9.16 -5.72
C GLU A 119 44.99 -10.59 -6.04
N HIS A 120 44.36 -11.24 -5.07
CA HIS A 120 43.83 -12.59 -5.25
C HIS A 120 42.36 -12.58 -5.69
N ILE A 121 42.09 -13.21 -6.83
CA ILE A 121 40.74 -13.34 -7.43
C ILE A 121 39.77 -14.01 -6.45
N SER A 122 40.20 -15.04 -5.72
CA SER A 122 39.36 -15.74 -4.73
C SER A 122 38.87 -14.81 -3.62
N THR A 123 39.76 -13.96 -3.09
CA THR A 123 39.43 -12.96 -2.08
C THR A 123 38.57 -11.85 -2.66
N ALA A 124 38.83 -11.41 -3.89
CA ALA A 124 38.03 -10.39 -4.56
C ALA A 124 36.60 -10.87 -4.85
N VAL A 125 36.44 -12.12 -5.27
CA VAL A 125 35.14 -12.77 -5.48
C VAL A 125 34.42 -12.93 -4.14
N SER A 126 35.07 -13.48 -3.11
CA SER A 126 34.49 -13.61 -1.76
C SER A 126 34.04 -12.26 -1.19
N ALA A 127 34.87 -11.23 -1.28
CA ALA A 127 34.57 -9.89 -0.78
C ALA A 127 33.44 -9.19 -1.55
N ASN A 128 33.29 -9.47 -2.86
CA ASN A 128 32.19 -8.92 -3.66
C ASN A 128 30.89 -9.72 -3.50
N LEU A 129 30.96 -11.04 -3.40
CA LEU A 129 29.77 -11.89 -3.22
C LEU A 129 29.19 -11.76 -1.82
N SER A 130 30.01 -11.70 -0.78
CA SER A 130 29.54 -11.48 0.61
C SER A 130 28.82 -10.14 0.80
N LYS A 131 29.15 -9.12 -0.01
CA LYS A 131 28.41 -7.84 -0.05
C LYS A 131 27.07 -7.93 -0.77
N ARG A 132 26.91 -8.88 -1.70
CA ARG A 132 25.70 -9.04 -2.53
C ARG A 132 24.75 -10.11 -2.01
N PHE A 133 25.27 -11.14 -1.35
CA PHE A 133 24.54 -12.30 -0.88
C PHE A 133 24.82 -12.51 0.60
N ALA A 134 23.82 -12.25 1.42
CA ALA A 134 23.88 -12.52 2.86
C ALA A 134 23.67 -14.02 3.12
N ALA A 135 24.39 -14.56 4.10
CA ALA A 135 24.10 -15.88 4.65
C ALA A 135 22.75 -15.87 5.40
N ILE A 136 22.17 -17.05 5.63
CA ILE A 136 20.94 -17.18 6.41
C ILE A 136 21.22 -16.73 7.85
N ASP A 137 20.61 -15.60 8.22
CA ASP A 137 20.57 -15.12 9.59
C ASP A 137 19.61 -16.00 10.42
N PRO A 138 19.89 -16.29 11.70
CA PRO A 138 18.93 -16.87 12.65
C PRO A 138 17.50 -16.29 12.56
N VAL A 139 17.36 -14.98 12.34
CA VAL A 139 16.04 -14.34 12.19
C VAL A 139 15.29 -14.86 10.96
N VAL A 140 15.99 -14.98 9.83
CA VAL A 140 15.43 -15.52 8.58
C VAL A 140 15.10 -17.00 8.76
N ALA A 141 15.95 -17.76 9.43
CA ALA A 141 15.68 -19.17 9.72
C ALA A 141 14.38 -19.36 10.52
N VAL A 142 14.13 -18.52 11.53
CA VAL A 142 12.87 -18.54 12.30
C VAL A 142 11.67 -18.16 11.44
N GLN A 143 11.80 -17.16 10.57
CA GLN A 143 10.73 -16.78 9.64
C GLN A 143 10.38 -17.89 8.65
N VAL A 144 11.39 -18.63 8.16
CA VAL A 144 11.20 -19.80 7.30
C VAL A 144 10.54 -20.94 8.10
N GLY A 145 10.98 -21.22 9.33
CA GLY A 145 10.33 -22.21 10.19
C GLY A 145 8.86 -21.88 10.44
N ALA A 146 8.55 -20.61 10.72
CA ALA A 146 7.19 -20.15 10.89
C ALA A 146 6.36 -20.26 9.60
N SER A 147 6.92 -19.94 8.44
CA SER A 147 6.20 -20.11 7.17
C SER A 147 5.90 -21.59 6.87
N MET A 148 6.83 -22.50 7.17
CA MET A 148 6.59 -23.95 7.05
C MET A 148 5.45 -24.42 7.95
N VAL A 149 5.42 -23.99 9.21
CA VAL A 149 4.32 -24.30 10.13
C VAL A 149 3.00 -23.73 9.62
N ALA A 150 2.99 -22.48 9.15
CA ALA A 150 1.79 -21.85 8.58
C ALA A 150 1.25 -22.62 7.36
N ILE A 151 2.13 -23.08 6.48
CA ILE A 151 1.75 -23.92 5.32
C ILE A 151 1.18 -25.25 5.82
N GLY A 152 1.80 -25.88 6.81
CA GLY A 152 1.28 -27.11 7.41
C GLY A 152 -0.11 -26.95 8.04
N VAL A 153 -0.32 -25.88 8.81
CA VAL A 153 -1.61 -25.57 9.46
C VAL A 153 -2.70 -25.29 8.43
N THR A 154 -2.40 -24.52 7.39
CA THR A 154 -3.35 -24.22 6.31
C THR A 154 -3.68 -25.45 5.48
N ALA A 155 -2.69 -26.28 5.14
CA ALA A 155 -2.91 -27.55 4.44
C ALA A 155 -3.74 -28.54 5.28
N ALA A 156 -3.45 -28.66 6.59
CA ALA A 156 -4.24 -29.48 7.50
C ALA A 156 -5.70 -29.00 7.58
N SER A 157 -5.92 -27.68 7.64
CA SER A 157 -7.27 -27.09 7.61
C SER A 157 -8.00 -27.43 6.31
N GLY A 158 -7.30 -27.39 5.17
CA GLY A 158 -7.83 -27.81 3.88
C GLY A 158 -8.24 -29.28 3.85
N LEU A 159 -7.40 -30.17 4.40
CA LEU A 159 -7.70 -31.60 4.51
C LEU A 159 -8.93 -31.88 5.39
N LEU A 160 -9.03 -31.19 6.54
CA LEU A 160 -10.19 -31.30 7.44
C LEU A 160 -11.47 -30.76 6.78
N GLY A 161 -11.37 -29.66 6.03
CA GLY A 161 -12.49 -29.12 5.25
C GLY A 161 -12.95 -30.07 4.15
N TRP A 162 -12.00 -30.68 3.42
CA TRP A 162 -12.30 -31.72 2.42
C TRP A 162 -12.97 -32.94 3.05
N TRP A 163 -12.47 -33.42 4.19
CA TRP A 163 -13.09 -34.53 4.92
C TRP A 163 -14.53 -34.18 5.34
N ARG A 164 -14.76 -32.96 5.86
CA ARG A 164 -16.09 -32.46 6.27
C ARG A 164 -17.08 -32.39 5.11
N TRP A 165 -16.58 -32.15 3.90
CA TRP A 165 -17.40 -32.11 2.68
C TRP A 165 -17.99 -33.49 2.34
N HIS A 166 -17.18 -34.54 2.47
CA HIS A 166 -17.60 -35.92 2.16
C HIS A 166 -18.26 -36.64 3.35
N HIS A 167 -17.89 -36.29 4.58
CA HIS A 167 -18.33 -36.99 5.78
C HIS A 167 -18.93 -36.02 6.80
N ASN A 168 -20.14 -36.33 7.26
CA ASN A 168 -20.78 -35.61 8.37
C ASN A 168 -20.26 -36.14 9.71
N SER A 169 -19.07 -35.69 10.10
CA SER A 169 -18.41 -36.07 11.36
C SER A 169 -18.01 -34.83 12.16
N TRP A 170 -17.92 -34.97 13.47
CA TRP A 170 -17.47 -33.94 14.41
C TRP A 170 -15.94 -33.80 14.47
N LEU A 171 -15.21 -34.73 13.84
CA LEU A 171 -13.74 -34.77 13.82
C LEU A 171 -13.13 -33.46 13.26
N PRO A 172 -13.57 -32.92 12.10
CA PRO A 172 -13.06 -31.65 11.59
C PRO A 172 -13.22 -30.51 12.60
N THR A 173 -14.36 -30.41 13.28
CA THR A 173 -14.62 -29.36 14.26
C THR A 173 -13.65 -29.41 15.43
N VAL A 174 -13.48 -30.60 16.03
CA VAL A 174 -12.58 -30.76 17.18
C VAL A 174 -11.15 -30.47 16.78
N TYR A 175 -10.61 -31.15 15.77
CA TYR A 175 -9.20 -30.98 15.39
C TYR A 175 -8.89 -29.55 14.91
N SER A 176 -9.75 -28.96 14.09
CA SER A 176 -9.53 -27.58 13.63
C SER A 176 -9.66 -26.57 14.78
N SER A 177 -10.56 -26.79 15.76
CA SER A 177 -10.64 -25.92 16.95
C SER A 177 -9.37 -25.99 17.80
N VAL A 178 -8.80 -27.18 18.00
CA VAL A 178 -7.55 -27.36 18.75
C VAL A 178 -6.38 -26.71 18.01
N ILE A 179 -6.27 -26.95 16.70
CA ILE A 179 -5.21 -26.33 15.88
C ILE A 179 -5.35 -24.80 15.90
N ALA A 180 -6.56 -24.26 15.77
CA ALA A 180 -6.82 -22.83 15.83
C ALA A 180 -6.43 -22.24 17.19
N ALA A 181 -6.83 -22.88 18.29
CA ALA A 181 -6.49 -22.44 19.63
C ALA A 181 -4.97 -22.40 19.85
N ILE A 182 -4.25 -23.46 19.46
CA ILE A 182 -2.78 -23.52 19.58
C ILE A 182 -2.12 -22.46 18.69
N ALA A 183 -2.50 -22.37 17.42
CA ALA A 183 -1.88 -21.42 16.48
C ALA A 183 -2.10 -19.96 16.92
N LEU A 184 -3.32 -19.61 17.35
CA LEU A 184 -3.65 -18.26 17.80
C LEU A 184 -2.98 -17.92 19.14
N THR A 185 -2.92 -18.85 20.09
CA THR A 185 -2.23 -18.62 21.38
C THR A 185 -0.74 -18.40 21.18
N VAL A 186 -0.09 -19.22 20.34
CA VAL A 186 1.32 -19.04 19.96
C VAL A 186 1.51 -17.70 19.25
N ALA A 187 0.63 -17.35 18.31
CA ALA A 187 0.71 -16.07 17.61
C ALA A 187 0.62 -14.87 18.57
N ILE A 188 -0.31 -14.90 19.54
CA ILE A 188 -0.47 -13.85 20.54
C ILE A 188 0.76 -13.78 21.45
N MET A 189 1.29 -14.92 21.91
CA MET A 189 2.52 -14.96 22.70
C MET A 189 3.71 -14.35 21.96
N LEU A 190 3.87 -14.69 20.68
CA LEU A 190 4.91 -14.12 19.82
C LEU A 190 4.71 -12.61 19.63
N ALA A 191 3.48 -12.16 19.41
CA ALA A 191 3.15 -10.74 19.27
C ALA A 191 3.47 -9.94 20.53
N MET A 192 3.15 -10.47 21.72
CA MET A 192 3.44 -9.82 23.00
C MET A 192 4.95 -9.73 23.29
N ARG A 193 5.73 -10.72 22.82
CA ARG A 193 7.18 -10.77 23.03
C ARG A 193 7.97 -10.00 21.96
N ALA A 194 7.36 -9.69 20.84
CA ALA A 194 8.03 -9.07 19.69
C ALA A 194 8.44 -7.63 19.97
N LYS A 195 9.76 -7.38 19.92
CA LYS A 195 10.34 -6.04 20.09
C LYS A 195 10.76 -5.41 18.78
N THR A 196 11.14 -6.23 17.80
CA THR A 196 11.59 -5.80 16.48
C THR A 196 10.54 -6.07 15.42
N ASP A 197 10.58 -5.35 14.29
CA ASP A 197 9.63 -5.57 13.20
C ASP A 197 9.78 -6.96 12.55
N SER A 198 10.99 -7.53 12.58
CA SER A 198 11.26 -8.89 12.14
C SER A 198 10.61 -9.95 13.03
N ASP A 199 10.61 -9.75 14.36
CA ASP A 199 9.91 -10.65 15.30
C ASP A 199 8.40 -10.58 15.08
N ARG A 200 7.89 -9.37 14.86
CA ARG A 200 6.47 -9.17 14.60
C ARG A 200 6.03 -9.78 13.27
N LEU A 201 6.94 -9.98 12.31
CA LEU A 201 6.63 -10.67 11.05
C LEU A 201 6.30 -12.15 11.32
N VAL A 202 7.06 -12.80 12.20
CA VAL A 202 6.81 -14.20 12.62
C VAL A 202 5.44 -14.32 13.28
N ALA A 203 5.11 -13.38 14.17
CA ALA A 203 3.80 -13.32 14.80
C ALA A 203 2.67 -13.14 13.78
N ASP A 204 2.82 -12.23 12.80
CA ASP A 204 1.83 -12.02 11.73
C ASP A 204 1.60 -13.29 10.91
N ILE A 205 2.66 -14.05 10.56
CA ILE A 205 2.54 -15.30 9.81
C ILE A 205 1.71 -16.32 10.59
N MET A 206 2.02 -16.51 11.88
CA MET A 206 1.28 -17.43 12.76
C MET A 206 -0.18 -17.00 12.92
N LEU A 207 -0.41 -15.72 13.15
CA LEU A 207 -1.73 -15.14 13.35
C LEU A 207 -2.62 -15.29 12.10
N LEU A 208 -2.05 -15.08 10.91
CA LEU A 208 -2.76 -15.28 9.65
C LEU A 208 -3.03 -16.76 9.39
N SER A 209 -2.08 -17.65 9.71
CA SER A 209 -2.27 -19.09 9.55
C SER A 209 -3.36 -19.66 10.46
N GLY A 210 -3.54 -19.08 11.65
CA GLY A 210 -4.58 -19.48 12.62
C GLY A 210 -6.00 -19.13 12.19
N LEU A 211 -6.20 -18.26 11.20
CA LEU A 211 -7.52 -17.96 10.66
C LEU A 211 -8.11 -19.17 9.90
N ALA A 212 -7.33 -19.89 9.12
CA ALA A 212 -7.81 -21.04 8.34
C ALA A 212 -8.42 -22.18 9.19
N PRO A 213 -7.78 -22.68 10.26
CA PRO A 213 -8.40 -23.69 11.12
C PRO A 213 -9.60 -23.11 11.90
N LEU A 214 -9.57 -21.83 12.28
CA LEU A 214 -10.69 -21.19 12.97
C LEU A 214 -11.96 -21.18 12.11
N THR A 215 -11.83 -20.91 10.81
CA THR A 215 -12.97 -20.92 9.90
C THR A 215 -13.50 -22.31 9.64
N VAL A 216 -12.62 -23.30 9.48
CA VAL A 216 -13.02 -24.70 9.31
C VAL A 216 -13.72 -25.21 10.57
N ALA A 217 -13.27 -24.81 11.76
CA ALA A 217 -13.94 -25.14 13.01
C ALA A 217 -15.36 -24.58 13.05
N ALA A 218 -15.51 -23.28 12.77
CA ALA A 218 -16.82 -22.63 12.76
C ALA A 218 -17.75 -23.20 11.67
N ALA A 219 -17.22 -23.47 10.48
CA ALA A 219 -18.00 -24.02 9.37
C ALA A 219 -18.46 -25.46 9.63
N SER A 220 -17.66 -26.24 10.36
CA SER A 220 -17.98 -27.65 10.61
C SER A 220 -18.88 -27.88 11.81
N ALA A 221 -19.02 -26.90 12.71
CA ALA A 221 -19.78 -27.00 13.95
C ALA A 221 -21.29 -27.28 13.80
N PRO A 222 -22.01 -26.68 12.82
CA PRO A 222 -23.43 -27.01 12.62
C PRO A 222 -23.64 -28.47 12.19
N PRO A 223 -24.62 -29.17 12.79
CA PRO A 223 -24.95 -30.52 12.38
C PRO A 223 -25.57 -30.54 10.96
N GLY A 224 -25.29 -31.59 10.20
CA GLY A 224 -25.91 -31.85 8.89
C GLY A 224 -24.95 -31.72 7.70
N GLY A 225 -25.48 -31.94 6.50
CA GLY A 225 -24.73 -31.81 5.25
C GLY A 225 -24.23 -30.38 5.02
N VAL A 226 -23.15 -30.23 4.26
CA VAL A 226 -22.56 -28.91 3.99
C VAL A 226 -23.51 -28.07 3.16
N GLY A 227 -23.85 -26.89 3.66
CA GLY A 227 -24.80 -25.97 3.04
C GLY A 227 -24.61 -24.53 3.51
N SER A 228 -25.65 -23.70 3.36
CA SER A 228 -25.61 -22.30 3.74
C SER A 228 -25.35 -22.04 5.23
N PRO A 229 -25.89 -22.80 6.21
CA PRO A 229 -25.63 -22.53 7.63
C PRO A 229 -24.15 -22.66 8.00
N GLN A 230 -23.47 -23.68 7.46
CA GLN A 230 -22.04 -23.89 7.64
C GLN A 230 -21.22 -22.76 7.02
N ALA A 231 -21.60 -22.33 5.80
CA ALA A 231 -20.94 -21.22 5.13
C ALA A 231 -21.11 -19.89 5.90
N VAL A 232 -22.32 -19.60 6.41
CA VAL A 232 -22.58 -18.40 7.22
C VAL A 232 -21.67 -18.36 8.44
N LEU A 233 -21.59 -19.44 9.22
CA LEU A 233 -20.74 -19.45 10.42
C LEU A 233 -19.26 -19.41 10.07
N GLY A 234 -18.80 -20.18 9.09
CA GLY A 234 -17.40 -20.20 8.67
C GLY A 234 -16.91 -18.83 8.20
N PHE A 235 -17.63 -18.22 7.25
CA PHE A 235 -17.29 -16.90 6.72
C PHE A 235 -17.57 -15.77 7.72
N GLY A 236 -18.61 -15.88 8.55
CA GLY A 236 -18.89 -14.92 9.61
C GLY A 236 -17.77 -14.85 10.64
N VAL A 237 -17.31 -16.00 11.12
CA VAL A 237 -16.17 -16.07 12.06
C VAL A 237 -14.88 -15.63 11.38
N LEU A 238 -14.66 -15.93 10.09
CA LEU A 238 -13.52 -15.39 9.34
C LEU A 238 -13.52 -13.86 9.31
N ALA A 239 -14.66 -13.26 8.99
CA ALA A 239 -14.81 -11.81 8.89
C ALA A 239 -14.55 -11.13 10.24
N ILE A 240 -15.09 -11.69 11.32
CA ILE A 240 -14.88 -11.18 12.68
C ILE A 240 -13.41 -11.36 13.08
N GLY A 241 -12.83 -12.56 12.92
CA GLY A 241 -11.43 -12.83 13.27
C GLY A 241 -10.44 -11.94 12.50
N ALA A 242 -10.63 -11.81 11.18
CA ALA A 242 -9.78 -10.96 10.35
C ALA A 242 -9.94 -9.46 10.67
N SER A 243 -11.15 -8.99 10.99
CA SER A 243 -11.38 -7.59 11.39
C SER A 243 -10.80 -7.26 12.77
N LEU A 244 -10.87 -8.19 13.73
CA LEU A 244 -10.20 -8.04 15.03
C LEU A 244 -8.69 -7.98 14.85
N ASN A 245 -8.11 -8.89 14.05
CA ASN A 245 -6.68 -8.90 13.76
C ASN A 245 -6.23 -7.61 13.07
N LEU A 246 -7.01 -7.12 12.10
CA LEU A 246 -6.77 -5.84 11.45
C LEU A 246 -6.78 -4.67 12.45
N ARG A 247 -7.75 -4.66 13.37
CA ARG A 247 -7.94 -3.59 14.37
C ARG A 247 -6.84 -3.59 15.43
N PHE A 248 -6.43 -4.76 15.93
CA PHE A 248 -5.45 -4.86 17.02
C PHE A 248 -4.01 -4.75 16.52
N THR A 249 -3.69 -5.33 15.36
CA THR A 249 -2.32 -5.32 14.84
C THR A 249 -2.03 -4.06 14.03
N GLY A 250 -3.00 -3.53 13.28
CA GLY A 250 -2.80 -2.37 12.40
C GLY A 250 -1.77 -2.57 11.27
N ARG A 251 -1.37 -3.83 11.01
CA ARG A 251 -0.36 -4.23 10.02
C ARG A 251 -0.99 -5.10 8.94
N ARG A 252 -0.28 -5.24 7.81
CA ARG A 252 -0.69 -6.07 6.65
C ARG A 252 -2.13 -5.76 6.19
N LEU A 253 -2.48 -4.48 6.21
CA LEU A 253 -3.85 -3.99 5.98
C LEU A 253 -4.48 -4.58 4.71
N ALA A 254 -3.72 -4.65 3.61
CA ALA A 254 -4.19 -5.19 2.34
C ALA A 254 -4.66 -6.66 2.41
N ILE A 255 -3.98 -7.51 3.18
CA ILE A 255 -4.31 -8.93 3.24
C ILE A 255 -5.59 -9.12 4.07
N TYR A 256 -5.64 -8.50 5.25
CA TYR A 256 -6.82 -8.60 6.10
C TYR A 256 -8.05 -7.97 5.46
N THR A 257 -7.91 -6.87 4.72
CA THR A 257 -9.05 -6.26 4.04
C THR A 257 -9.56 -7.11 2.88
N ALA A 258 -8.68 -7.80 2.14
CA ALA A 258 -9.08 -8.81 1.16
C ALA A 258 -9.86 -9.95 1.84
N ILE A 259 -9.37 -10.48 2.97
CA ILE A 259 -10.03 -11.55 3.71
C ILE A 259 -11.40 -11.09 4.23
N VAL A 260 -11.47 -9.91 4.87
CA VAL A 260 -12.72 -9.35 5.41
C VAL A 260 -13.73 -9.10 4.31
N THR A 261 -13.32 -8.59 3.15
CA THR A 261 -14.25 -8.32 2.03
C THR A 261 -14.81 -9.60 1.44
N ILE A 262 -13.97 -10.61 1.18
CA ILE A 262 -14.41 -11.92 0.70
C ILE A 262 -15.38 -12.55 1.70
N SER A 263 -14.97 -12.63 2.96
CA SER A 263 -15.73 -13.32 4.01
C SER A 263 -17.03 -12.60 4.38
N ALA A 264 -17.04 -11.27 4.45
CA ALA A 264 -18.26 -10.51 4.73
C ALA A 264 -19.30 -10.67 3.61
N VAL A 265 -18.88 -10.56 2.34
CA VAL A 265 -19.79 -10.76 1.21
C VAL A 265 -20.28 -12.20 1.14
N ALA A 266 -19.39 -13.19 1.34
CA ALA A 266 -19.76 -14.60 1.34
C ALA A 266 -20.69 -14.97 2.51
N ALA A 267 -20.50 -14.39 3.70
CA ALA A 267 -21.38 -14.58 4.85
C ALA A 267 -22.77 -14.01 4.59
N ILE A 268 -22.86 -12.78 4.07
CA ILE A 268 -24.14 -12.13 3.71
C ILE A 268 -24.86 -12.92 2.61
N ALA A 269 -24.14 -13.34 1.57
CA ALA A 269 -24.70 -14.15 0.49
C ALA A 269 -25.20 -15.52 0.98
N SER A 270 -24.46 -16.15 1.90
CA SER A 270 -24.85 -17.43 2.50
C SER A 270 -26.07 -17.25 3.40
N LEU A 271 -26.15 -16.14 4.14
CA LEU A 271 -27.27 -15.81 5.01
C LEU A 271 -28.54 -15.53 4.20
N ALA A 272 -28.41 -14.76 3.11
CA ALA A 272 -29.49 -14.51 2.17
C ALA A 272 -30.03 -15.83 1.58
N ARG A 273 -29.14 -16.74 1.18
CA ARG A 273 -29.53 -18.07 0.70
C ARG A 273 -30.20 -18.90 1.80
N MET A 274 -29.74 -18.82 3.05
CA MET A 274 -30.33 -19.52 4.19
C MET A 274 -31.74 -19.05 4.50
N VAL A 275 -31.98 -17.74 4.52
CA VAL A 275 -33.26 -17.13 4.93
C VAL A 275 -34.28 -17.12 3.79
N ALA A 276 -33.84 -16.73 2.59
CA ALA A 276 -34.74 -16.53 1.45
C ALA A 276 -34.78 -17.73 0.47
N ASN A 277 -34.10 -18.83 0.79
CA ASN A 277 -33.95 -20.02 -0.06
C ASN A 277 -33.63 -19.70 -1.54
N THR A 278 -32.82 -18.66 -1.74
CA THR A 278 -32.56 -18.07 -3.06
C THR A 278 -31.76 -19.03 -3.94
N SER A 279 -32.05 -19.05 -5.25
CA SER A 279 -31.30 -19.86 -6.22
C SER A 279 -29.80 -19.51 -6.23
N ALA A 280 -28.94 -20.48 -6.60
CA ALA A 280 -27.50 -20.25 -6.67
C ALA A 280 -27.16 -19.19 -7.74
N VAL A 281 -27.86 -19.22 -8.87
CA VAL A 281 -27.71 -18.24 -9.96
C VAL A 281 -27.99 -16.83 -9.46
N THR A 282 -29.10 -16.63 -8.74
CA THR A 282 -29.45 -15.32 -8.20
C THR A 282 -28.42 -14.83 -7.19
N ASN A 283 -27.92 -15.71 -6.32
CA ASN A 283 -26.94 -15.32 -5.30
C ASN A 283 -25.60 -14.89 -5.92
N PHE A 284 -25.03 -15.68 -6.82
CA PHE A 284 -23.76 -15.34 -7.47
C PHE A 284 -23.89 -14.13 -8.40
N ALA A 285 -25.03 -13.97 -9.10
CA ALA A 285 -25.26 -12.79 -9.91
C ALA A 285 -25.39 -11.52 -9.04
N CYS A 286 -25.99 -11.62 -7.84
CA CYS A 286 -25.99 -10.51 -6.88
C CYS A 286 -24.58 -10.16 -6.40
N ILE A 287 -23.73 -11.17 -6.12
CA ILE A 287 -22.33 -10.94 -5.74
C ILE A 287 -21.57 -10.21 -6.86
N VAL A 288 -21.76 -10.61 -8.13
CA VAL A 288 -21.16 -9.91 -9.28
C VAL A 288 -21.57 -8.43 -9.30
N LEU A 289 -22.86 -8.13 -9.15
CA LEU A 289 -23.36 -6.75 -9.12
C LEU A 289 -22.80 -5.94 -7.93
N VAL A 290 -22.78 -6.54 -6.74
CA VAL A 290 -22.14 -5.95 -5.55
C VAL A 290 -20.66 -5.68 -5.80
N CYS A 291 -19.96 -6.57 -6.49
CA CYS A 291 -18.55 -6.37 -6.82
C CYS A 291 -18.34 -5.22 -7.80
N VAL A 292 -19.19 -5.08 -8.82
CA VAL A 292 -19.15 -3.93 -9.75
C VAL A 292 -19.32 -2.61 -9.00
N LEU A 293 -20.31 -2.52 -8.11
CA LEU A 293 -20.52 -1.35 -7.26
C LEU A 293 -19.35 -1.15 -6.28
N GLY A 294 -18.77 -2.25 -5.80
CA GLY A 294 -17.56 -2.28 -4.98
C GLY A 294 -16.37 -1.64 -5.69
N TYR A 295 -16.12 -1.98 -6.96
CA TYR A 295 -15.04 -1.37 -7.74
C TYR A 295 -15.23 0.13 -7.96
N GLN A 296 -16.48 0.59 -8.14
CA GLN A 296 -16.76 2.03 -8.26
C GLN A 296 -16.57 2.78 -6.94
N SER A 297 -16.91 2.14 -5.82
CA SER A 297 -16.84 2.75 -4.49
C SER A 297 -15.51 2.51 -3.75
N ALA A 298 -14.65 1.62 -4.23
CA ALA A 298 -13.41 1.22 -3.56
C ALA A 298 -12.47 2.38 -3.22
N PRO A 299 -12.21 3.37 -4.11
CA PRO A 299 -11.38 4.53 -3.75
C PRO A 299 -12.00 5.40 -2.65
N ALA A 300 -13.33 5.56 -2.65
CA ALA A 300 -14.02 6.32 -1.62
C ALA A 300 -14.01 5.58 -0.27
N LEU A 301 -14.16 4.25 -0.30
CA LEU A 301 -14.13 3.41 0.89
C LEU A 301 -12.73 3.35 1.49
N SER A 302 -11.68 3.14 0.68
CA SER A 302 -10.29 3.11 1.16
C SER A 302 -9.87 4.42 1.79
N ARG A 303 -10.28 5.55 1.21
CA ARG A 303 -10.08 6.89 1.76
C ARG A 303 -10.75 7.06 3.12
N ARG A 304 -12.01 6.61 3.26
CA ARG A 304 -12.75 6.64 4.54
C ARG A 304 -12.08 5.76 5.60
N LEU A 305 -11.66 4.54 5.23
CA LEU A 305 -10.99 3.60 6.13
C LEU A 305 -9.62 4.12 6.61
N ALA A 306 -8.93 4.90 5.77
CA ALA A 306 -7.66 5.54 6.12
C ALA A 306 -7.80 6.82 6.95
N GLY A 307 -9.02 7.34 7.13
CA GLY A 307 -9.27 8.58 7.87
C GLY A 307 -8.98 9.86 7.08
N ILE A 308 -8.75 9.76 5.77
CA ILE A 308 -8.45 10.93 4.92
C ILE A 308 -9.73 11.74 4.72
N ARG A 309 -9.76 12.93 5.30
CA ARG A 309 -10.84 13.91 5.14
C ARG A 309 -10.65 14.67 3.82
N LEU A 310 -11.73 14.80 3.05
CA LEU A 310 -11.69 15.64 1.85
C LEU A 310 -11.82 17.10 2.28
N PRO A 311 -11.08 18.02 1.61
CA PRO A 311 -11.31 19.43 1.81
C PRO A 311 -12.74 19.77 1.36
N VAL A 312 -13.53 20.36 2.25
CA VAL A 312 -14.83 20.93 1.89
C VAL A 312 -14.60 22.25 1.16
N PHE A 313 -15.10 22.40 -0.06
CA PHE A 313 -15.02 23.69 -0.74
C PHE A 313 -16.10 24.63 -0.20
N PRO A 314 -15.81 25.94 -0.05
CA PRO A 314 -16.80 26.88 0.43
C PRO A 314 -17.94 26.96 -0.59
N SER A 315 -19.15 27.16 -0.09
CA SER A 315 -20.29 27.47 -0.97
C SER A 315 -20.00 28.76 -1.74
N ALA A 316 -20.57 28.89 -2.95
CA ALA A 316 -20.40 30.06 -3.81
C ALA A 316 -20.76 31.41 -3.13
N THR A 317 -21.43 31.37 -1.98
CA THR A 317 -21.76 32.52 -1.13
C THR A 317 -20.60 33.12 -0.32
N SER A 318 -19.36 32.63 -0.47
CA SER A 318 -18.14 33.19 0.16
C SER A 318 -18.19 33.39 1.68
N ARG A 319 -19.15 32.77 2.37
CA ARG A 319 -19.42 32.99 3.81
C ARG A 319 -18.26 32.56 4.71
N TRP A 320 -17.30 31.80 4.18
CA TRP A 320 -16.21 31.16 4.93
C TRP A 320 -14.84 31.34 4.25
N VAL A 321 -14.66 32.41 3.45
CA VAL A 321 -13.40 32.69 2.73
C VAL A 321 -12.25 33.10 3.65
N PHE A 322 -12.56 33.68 4.82
CA PHE A 322 -11.55 34.23 5.74
C PHE A 322 -11.46 33.50 7.09
N GLU A 323 -12.20 32.42 7.31
CA GLU A 323 -12.05 31.60 8.51
C GLU A 323 -10.94 30.57 8.32
N ALA A 324 -9.95 30.59 9.22
CA ALA A 324 -8.93 29.56 9.34
C ALA A 324 -9.61 28.23 9.69
N ARG A 325 -9.46 27.23 8.82
CA ARG A 325 -10.20 25.98 8.96
C ARG A 325 -9.54 25.07 9.99
N PRO A 326 -10.33 24.41 10.84
CA PRO A 326 -9.81 23.36 11.73
C PRO A 326 -9.29 22.12 10.97
N ASP A 327 -9.69 21.93 9.71
CA ASP A 327 -9.34 20.76 8.88
C ASP A 327 -8.23 21.02 7.85
N LEU A 328 -7.79 22.27 7.66
CA LEU A 328 -6.53 22.56 6.97
C LEU A 328 -5.49 22.91 8.02
N PRO A 329 -4.21 22.53 7.86
CA PRO A 329 -3.14 22.99 8.75
C PRO A 329 -3.00 24.51 8.60
N THR A 330 -3.77 25.23 9.39
CA THR A 330 -3.81 26.70 9.47
C THR A 330 -3.73 27.17 10.92
N THR A 331 -3.81 26.24 11.87
CA THR A 331 -3.82 26.52 13.30
C THR A 331 -2.42 26.43 13.88
N VAL A 332 -1.99 27.54 14.46
CA VAL A 332 -0.78 27.67 15.25
C VAL A 332 -0.96 26.86 16.53
N ALA A 333 -0.26 25.74 16.68
CA ALA A 333 -0.29 24.98 17.92
C ALA A 333 0.64 25.66 18.94
N ARG A 334 0.06 26.07 20.08
CA ARG A 334 0.80 26.57 21.23
C ARG A 334 0.91 25.42 22.24
N ALA A 335 2.09 24.82 22.36
CA ALA A 335 2.39 24.07 23.58
C ALA A 335 2.50 25.08 24.72
N ASP A 336 1.84 24.80 25.86
CA ASP A 336 1.66 25.70 27.00
C ASP A 336 2.83 26.69 27.21
N GLY A 337 2.58 27.97 26.87
CA GLY A 337 3.51 29.08 27.09
C GLY A 337 4.59 29.34 26.03
N GLY A 338 4.74 28.50 25.00
CA GLY A 338 5.73 28.68 23.94
C GLY A 338 5.37 29.71 22.85
N ALA A 339 6.38 30.14 22.09
CA ALA A 339 6.19 30.99 20.90
C ALA A 339 5.38 30.25 19.82
N PRO A 340 4.50 30.95 19.08
CA PRO A 340 3.62 30.35 18.08
C PRO A 340 4.42 29.66 16.96
N VAL A 341 4.22 28.36 16.74
CA VAL A 341 4.82 27.60 15.62
C VAL A 341 3.71 27.07 14.70
N LEU A 342 3.91 27.20 13.38
CA LEU A 342 3.04 26.60 12.35
C LEU A 342 3.06 25.07 12.49
N GLU A 343 1.93 24.40 12.25
CA GLU A 343 1.85 22.93 12.25
C GLU A 343 2.83 22.36 11.21
N GLY A 344 3.97 21.87 11.69
CA GLY A 344 5.14 21.55 10.89
C GLY A 344 5.09 20.19 10.17
N PRO A 345 6.26 19.58 9.87
CA PRO A 345 6.41 18.30 9.15
C PRO A 345 5.59 17.11 9.68
N ALA A 346 5.15 17.16 10.94
CA ALA A 346 4.32 16.13 11.57
C ALA A 346 2.96 15.95 10.86
N SER A 347 2.32 17.04 10.40
CA SER A 347 1.06 16.97 9.64
C SER A 347 1.26 16.30 8.28
N VAL A 348 2.37 16.59 7.60
CA VAL A 348 2.75 15.99 6.31
C VAL A 348 3.04 14.49 6.49
N ARG A 349 3.78 14.11 7.54
CA ARG A 349 4.06 12.70 7.85
C ARG A 349 2.78 11.91 8.11
N ASP A 350 1.84 12.48 8.86
CA ASP A 350 0.56 11.82 9.13
C ASP A 350 -0.30 11.67 7.86
N VAL A 351 -0.29 12.66 6.97
CA VAL A 351 -0.95 12.57 5.66
C VAL A 351 -0.30 11.48 4.80
N VAL A 352 1.02 11.38 4.78
CA VAL A 352 1.75 10.32 4.04
C VAL A 352 1.39 8.94 4.61
N LEU A 353 1.41 8.77 5.93
CA LEU A 353 1.02 7.51 6.58
C LEU A 353 -0.43 7.14 6.28
N GLN A 354 -1.35 8.11 6.30
CA GLN A 354 -2.75 7.88 5.92
C GLN A 354 -2.88 7.51 4.43
N ALA A 355 -2.10 8.13 3.55
CA ALA A 355 -2.08 7.80 2.12
C ALA A 355 -1.56 6.36 1.88
N GLU A 356 -0.51 5.94 2.58
CA GLU A 356 -0.01 4.56 2.52
C GLU A 356 -1.04 3.56 3.03
N ARG A 357 -1.73 3.88 4.13
CA ARG A 357 -2.85 3.08 4.63
C ARG A 357 -3.96 3.01 3.59
N ALA A 358 -4.39 4.12 2.99
CA ALA A 358 -5.41 4.14 1.94
C ALA A 358 -5.03 3.27 0.74
N ARG A 359 -3.77 3.34 0.31
CA ARG A 359 -3.23 2.49 -0.77
C ARG A 359 -3.35 1.02 -0.40
N SER A 360 -2.97 0.63 0.82
CA SER A 360 -3.06 -0.76 1.26
C SER A 360 -4.50 -1.27 1.41
N PHE A 361 -5.42 -0.46 1.96
CA PHE A 361 -6.85 -0.75 2.02
C PHE A 361 -7.43 -0.97 0.62
N LEU A 362 -7.09 -0.08 -0.32
CA LEU A 362 -7.53 -0.16 -1.71
C LEU A 362 -7.03 -1.44 -2.39
N SER A 363 -5.74 -1.77 -2.29
CA SER A 363 -5.19 -2.99 -2.88
C SER A 363 -5.87 -4.25 -2.35
N GLY A 364 -6.16 -4.31 -1.05
CA GLY A 364 -6.88 -5.45 -0.47
C GLY A 364 -8.35 -5.53 -0.88
N LEU A 365 -9.04 -4.39 -0.99
CA LEU A 365 -10.40 -4.32 -1.55
C LEU A 365 -10.42 -4.87 -2.99
N LEU A 366 -9.49 -4.43 -3.84
CA LEU A 366 -9.44 -4.86 -5.24
C LEU A 366 -9.14 -6.36 -5.38
N LEU A 367 -8.22 -6.89 -4.56
CA LEU A 367 -7.93 -8.33 -4.52
C LEU A 367 -9.13 -9.13 -4.03
N GLY A 368 -9.79 -8.70 -2.96
CA GLY A 368 -10.97 -9.38 -2.42
C GLY A 368 -12.15 -9.41 -3.40
N LEU A 369 -12.44 -8.27 -4.02
CA LEU A 369 -13.45 -8.16 -5.09
C LEU A 369 -13.07 -9.02 -6.30
N GLY A 370 -11.77 -9.12 -6.63
CA GLY A 370 -11.30 -9.94 -7.74
C GLY A 370 -11.53 -11.43 -7.51
N VAL A 371 -11.22 -11.93 -6.31
CA VAL A 371 -11.52 -13.32 -5.94
C VAL A 371 -13.02 -13.60 -6.00
N LEU A 372 -13.85 -12.71 -5.47
CA LEU A 372 -15.32 -12.84 -5.52
C LEU A 372 -15.84 -12.87 -6.96
N MET A 373 -15.31 -12.02 -7.85
CA MET A 373 -15.66 -12.02 -9.27
C MET A 373 -15.27 -13.32 -9.97
N ILE A 374 -14.03 -13.79 -9.79
CA ILE A 374 -13.54 -15.04 -10.38
C ILE A 374 -14.43 -16.20 -9.94
N VAL A 375 -14.66 -16.35 -8.63
CA VAL A 375 -15.48 -17.45 -8.10
C VAL A 375 -16.92 -17.34 -8.60
N SER A 376 -17.54 -16.17 -8.55
CA SER A 376 -18.95 -16.00 -8.91
C SER A 376 -19.22 -16.19 -10.40
N LEU A 377 -18.38 -15.60 -11.26
CA LEU A 377 -18.54 -15.75 -12.72
C LEU A 377 -18.23 -17.18 -13.15
N THR A 378 -17.19 -17.80 -12.59
CA THR A 378 -16.92 -19.22 -12.82
C THR A 378 -18.09 -20.06 -12.36
N ALA A 379 -18.69 -19.78 -11.20
CA ALA A 379 -19.86 -20.48 -10.65
C ALA A 379 -21.10 -20.36 -11.55
N LEU A 380 -21.33 -19.19 -12.15
CA LEU A 380 -22.46 -18.91 -13.05
C LEU A 380 -22.31 -19.57 -14.43
N SER A 381 -21.08 -19.72 -14.94
CA SER A 381 -20.80 -20.26 -16.27
C SER A 381 -20.82 -21.80 -16.28
N ASP A 382 -22.01 -22.38 -16.16
CA ASP A 382 -22.19 -23.84 -16.16
C ASP A 382 -22.36 -24.42 -17.58
N PRO A 383 -21.48 -25.33 -18.05
CA PRO A 383 -21.49 -25.81 -19.44
C PRO A 383 -22.74 -26.63 -19.83
N HIS A 384 -23.45 -27.20 -18.85
CA HIS A 384 -24.61 -28.08 -19.06
C HIS A 384 -25.94 -27.31 -19.14
N THR A 385 -25.94 -26.01 -18.89
CA THR A 385 -27.16 -25.20 -18.95
C THR A 385 -27.54 -24.85 -20.39
N PHE A 386 -28.85 -24.85 -20.69
CA PHE A 386 -29.36 -24.49 -22.02
C PHE A 386 -28.99 -23.04 -22.41
N GLN A 387 -29.03 -22.11 -21.45
CA GLN A 387 -28.71 -20.70 -21.64
C GLN A 387 -27.24 -20.37 -21.38
N ARG A 388 -26.32 -21.32 -21.63
CA ARG A 388 -24.86 -21.16 -21.38
C ARG A 388 -24.21 -19.93 -22.01
N TRP A 389 -24.79 -19.39 -23.07
CA TRP A 389 -24.26 -18.20 -23.76
C TRP A 389 -24.41 -16.92 -22.92
N LEU A 390 -25.47 -16.80 -22.12
CA LEU A 390 -25.77 -15.61 -21.33
C LEU A 390 -24.72 -15.33 -20.23
N PRO A 391 -24.35 -16.29 -19.36
CA PRO A 391 -23.30 -16.07 -18.37
C PRO A 391 -21.91 -15.89 -19.02
N LEU A 392 -21.67 -16.43 -20.20
CA LEU A 392 -20.42 -16.18 -20.95
C LEU A 392 -20.33 -14.73 -21.45
N ILE A 393 -21.42 -14.17 -21.95
CA ILE A 393 -21.46 -12.75 -22.34
C ILE A 393 -21.26 -11.85 -21.11
N LEU A 394 -21.92 -12.16 -19.99
CA LEU A 394 -21.72 -11.45 -18.73
C LEU A 394 -20.25 -11.51 -18.27
N ALA A 395 -19.62 -12.69 -18.35
CA ALA A 395 -18.20 -12.87 -18.02
C ALA A 395 -17.28 -12.09 -18.97
N GLY A 396 -17.58 -12.06 -20.27
CA GLY A 396 -16.82 -11.30 -21.26
C GLY A 396 -16.85 -9.79 -20.99
N PHE A 397 -18.04 -9.25 -20.72
CA PHE A 397 -18.21 -7.83 -20.39
C PHE A 397 -17.54 -7.44 -19.05
N THR A 398 -17.68 -8.28 -18.03
CA THR A 398 -17.02 -8.06 -16.72
C THR A 398 -15.49 -8.14 -16.82
N ALA A 399 -14.94 -9.12 -17.54
CA ALA A 399 -13.50 -9.23 -17.79
C ALA A 399 -12.98 -8.04 -18.60
N GLY A 400 -13.69 -7.64 -19.66
CA GLY A 400 -13.34 -6.45 -20.45
C GLY A 400 -13.36 -5.16 -19.63
N PHE A 401 -14.40 -4.97 -18.82
CA PHE A 401 -14.50 -3.86 -17.87
C PHE A 401 -13.30 -3.82 -16.93
N LEU A 402 -12.98 -4.92 -16.24
CA LEU A 402 -11.86 -4.97 -15.30
C LEU A 402 -10.50 -4.71 -15.96
N MET A 403 -10.28 -5.26 -17.16
CA MET A 403 -9.05 -5.05 -17.92
C MET A 403 -8.84 -3.57 -18.25
N LEU A 404 -9.89 -2.89 -18.72
CA LEU A 404 -9.85 -1.48 -19.08
C LEU A 404 -9.76 -0.58 -17.84
N ARG A 405 -10.47 -0.94 -16.78
CA ARG A 405 -10.50 -0.22 -15.50
C ARG A 405 -9.14 -0.15 -14.81
N GLY A 406 -8.23 -1.09 -15.09
CA GLY A 406 -6.84 -1.04 -14.61
C GLY A 406 -6.14 0.29 -14.94
N ARG A 407 -6.53 0.96 -16.04
CA ARG A 407 -6.01 2.28 -16.46
C ARG A 407 -6.35 3.43 -15.52
N SER A 408 -7.42 3.29 -14.72
CA SER A 408 -7.83 4.33 -13.77
C SER A 408 -6.95 4.39 -12.52
N TYR A 409 -6.11 3.38 -12.28
CA TYR A 409 -5.25 3.29 -11.11
C TYR A 409 -3.81 3.68 -11.44
N VAL A 410 -3.23 4.58 -10.64
CA VAL A 410 -1.84 5.03 -10.78
C VAL A 410 -0.85 3.98 -10.24
N ASP A 411 -1.24 3.23 -9.21
CA ASP A 411 -0.39 2.19 -8.63
C ASP A 411 -0.34 0.95 -9.52
N ARG A 412 0.88 0.56 -9.93
CA ARG A 412 1.13 -0.61 -10.79
C ARG A 412 0.53 -1.89 -10.21
N TRP A 413 0.60 -2.09 -8.89
CA TRP A 413 0.10 -3.33 -8.27
C TRP A 413 -1.42 -3.43 -8.35
N GLN A 414 -2.12 -2.29 -8.24
CA GLN A 414 -3.57 -2.23 -8.36
C GLN A 414 -3.98 -2.48 -9.81
N ALA A 415 -3.35 -1.81 -10.78
CA ALA A 415 -3.60 -2.04 -12.20
C ALA A 415 -3.34 -3.51 -12.61
N ILE A 416 -2.21 -4.09 -12.18
CA ILE A 416 -1.86 -5.50 -12.44
C ILE A 416 -2.90 -6.43 -11.81
N SER A 417 -3.39 -6.14 -10.59
CA SER A 417 -4.38 -7.00 -9.94
C SER A 417 -5.71 -7.05 -10.70
N LEU A 418 -6.17 -5.94 -11.28
CA LEU A 418 -7.38 -5.93 -12.12
C LEU A 418 -7.17 -6.69 -13.44
N ALA A 419 -6.02 -6.48 -14.09
CA ALA A 419 -5.67 -7.20 -15.31
C ALA A 419 -5.53 -8.71 -15.06
N ALA A 420 -4.89 -9.10 -13.95
CA ALA A 420 -4.80 -10.50 -13.54
C ALA A 420 -6.19 -11.08 -13.25
N THR A 421 -7.07 -10.33 -12.59
CA THR A 421 -8.44 -10.75 -12.31
C THR A 421 -9.21 -11.00 -13.61
N SER A 422 -9.12 -10.12 -14.61
CA SER A 422 -9.81 -10.32 -15.89
C SER A 422 -9.36 -11.59 -16.61
N VAL A 423 -8.06 -11.85 -16.65
CA VAL A 423 -7.48 -13.05 -17.26
C VAL A 423 -7.86 -14.30 -16.48
N LEU A 424 -7.81 -14.25 -15.15
CA LEU A 424 -8.19 -15.38 -14.29
C LEU A 424 -9.68 -15.73 -14.38
N ILE A 425 -10.58 -14.76 -14.58
CA ILE A 425 -12.00 -15.03 -14.87
C ILE A 425 -12.12 -15.90 -16.12
N VAL A 426 -11.48 -15.48 -17.22
CA VAL A 426 -11.54 -16.23 -18.49
C VAL A 426 -10.90 -17.60 -18.34
N ALA A 427 -9.73 -17.68 -17.71
CA ALA A 427 -9.03 -18.95 -17.50
C ALA A 427 -9.85 -19.93 -16.66
N ALA A 428 -10.45 -19.48 -15.56
CA ALA A 428 -11.26 -20.33 -14.68
C ALA A 428 -12.52 -20.85 -15.37
N ILE A 429 -13.20 -20.01 -16.18
CA ILE A 429 -14.36 -20.44 -16.98
C ILE A 429 -13.95 -21.45 -18.05
N VAL A 430 -12.86 -21.19 -18.76
CA VAL A 430 -12.34 -22.09 -19.80
C VAL A 430 -11.98 -23.46 -19.22
N VAL A 431 -11.25 -23.48 -18.09
CA VAL A 431 -10.92 -24.72 -17.37
C VAL A 431 -12.20 -25.44 -16.92
N ARG A 432 -13.20 -24.71 -16.40
CA ARG A 432 -14.50 -25.30 -16.04
C ARG A 432 -15.19 -25.94 -17.24
N TYR A 433 -15.16 -25.32 -18.41
CA TYR A 433 -15.77 -25.88 -19.63
C TYR A 433 -15.03 -27.12 -20.13
N ALA A 434 -13.70 -27.12 -20.11
CA ALA A 434 -12.88 -28.28 -20.46
C ALA A 434 -13.19 -29.49 -19.55
N LEU A 435 -13.18 -29.26 -18.23
CA LEU A 435 -13.44 -30.30 -17.23
C LEU A 435 -14.90 -30.75 -17.21
N GLY A 436 -15.84 -29.86 -17.50
CA GLY A 436 -17.28 -30.15 -17.49
C GLY A 436 -17.76 -30.90 -18.74
N LEU A 437 -17.32 -30.49 -19.94
CA LEU A 437 -17.77 -31.10 -21.20
C LEU A 437 -16.97 -32.36 -21.58
N GLN A 438 -15.70 -32.43 -21.17
CA GLN A 438 -14.79 -33.56 -21.43
C GLN A 438 -14.73 -34.01 -22.91
N SER A 439 -15.01 -33.10 -23.86
CA SER A 439 -14.99 -33.39 -25.29
C SER A 439 -13.68 -32.93 -25.94
N PRO A 440 -13.17 -33.62 -26.98
CA PRO A 440 -11.94 -33.24 -27.65
C PRO A 440 -11.94 -31.80 -28.18
N LEU A 441 -13.09 -31.34 -28.71
CA LEU A 441 -13.28 -29.97 -29.17
C LEU A 441 -13.26 -28.95 -28.02
N ALA A 442 -13.91 -29.24 -26.90
CA ALA A 442 -13.91 -28.32 -25.76
C ALA A 442 -12.49 -28.16 -25.19
N VAL A 443 -11.74 -29.25 -25.08
CA VAL A 443 -10.35 -29.23 -24.60
C VAL A 443 -9.44 -28.47 -25.58
N SER A 444 -9.54 -28.72 -26.89
CA SER A 444 -8.68 -28.04 -27.87
C SER A 444 -8.94 -26.53 -27.92
N ILE A 445 -10.20 -26.10 -27.91
CA ILE A 445 -10.57 -24.68 -27.83
C ILE A 445 -10.07 -24.07 -26.50
N SER A 446 -10.20 -24.80 -25.40
CA SER A 446 -9.78 -24.32 -24.09
C SER A 446 -8.28 -24.09 -24.01
N VAL A 447 -7.48 -25.05 -24.49
CA VAL A 447 -6.02 -24.92 -24.59
C VAL A 447 -5.65 -23.75 -25.51
N ALA A 448 -6.32 -23.61 -26.65
CA ALA A 448 -6.08 -22.49 -27.56
C ALA A 448 -6.33 -21.13 -26.88
N ILE A 449 -7.45 -20.95 -26.18
CA ILE A 449 -7.76 -19.70 -25.46
C ILE A 449 -6.73 -19.45 -24.34
N LEU A 450 -6.38 -20.47 -23.55
CA LEU A 450 -5.42 -20.35 -22.46
C LEU A 450 -4.02 -19.94 -22.91
N VAL A 451 -3.64 -20.23 -24.16
CA VAL A 451 -2.35 -19.82 -24.73
C VAL A 451 -2.46 -18.48 -25.47
N LEU A 452 -3.46 -18.34 -26.36
CA LEU A 452 -3.59 -17.18 -27.23
C LEU A 452 -3.95 -15.91 -26.47
N LEU A 453 -4.76 -16.00 -25.41
CA LEU A 453 -5.17 -14.81 -24.65
C LEU A 453 -4.00 -14.18 -23.87
N PRO A 454 -3.19 -14.93 -23.11
CA PRO A 454 -1.95 -14.39 -22.55
C PRO A 454 -0.94 -13.94 -23.60
N ALA A 455 -0.83 -14.64 -24.74
CA ALA A 455 0.05 -14.21 -25.83
C ALA A 455 -0.38 -12.85 -26.42
N ALA A 456 -1.68 -12.64 -26.62
CA ALA A 456 -2.23 -11.34 -27.01
C ALA A 456 -2.03 -10.26 -25.93
N GLY A 457 -2.11 -10.64 -24.66
CA GLY A 457 -1.78 -9.76 -23.54
C GLY A 457 -0.30 -9.35 -23.55
N LEU A 458 0.61 -10.28 -23.83
CA LEU A 458 2.04 -10.02 -23.94
C LEU A 458 2.37 -9.08 -25.10
N THR A 459 1.75 -9.28 -26.27
CA THR A 459 1.93 -8.38 -27.42
C THR A 459 1.38 -6.99 -27.11
N ALA A 460 0.20 -6.90 -26.49
CA ALA A 460 -0.34 -5.62 -26.03
C ALA A 460 0.57 -4.94 -25.01
N ALA A 461 1.12 -5.68 -24.04
CA ALA A 461 2.04 -5.14 -23.05
C ALA A 461 3.37 -4.63 -23.66
N ALA A 462 3.85 -5.26 -24.73
CA ALA A 462 5.05 -4.81 -25.44
C ALA A 462 4.79 -3.54 -26.28
N VAL A 463 3.60 -3.40 -26.86
CA VAL A 463 3.28 -2.30 -27.78
C VAL A 463 2.73 -1.07 -27.05
N VAL A 464 1.73 -1.25 -26.18
CA VAL A 464 0.92 -0.15 -25.62
C VAL A 464 1.75 0.91 -24.87
N PRO A 465 2.66 0.57 -23.95
CA PRO A 465 3.44 1.56 -23.20
C PRO A 465 4.40 2.37 -24.07
N ASN A 466 4.84 1.79 -25.20
CA ASN A 466 5.84 2.38 -26.09
C ASN A 466 5.21 3.23 -27.21
N THR A 467 3.88 3.35 -27.23
CA THR A 467 3.15 4.09 -28.27
C THR A 467 2.49 5.35 -27.71
N ILE A 468 2.68 6.47 -28.41
CA ILE A 468 2.02 7.73 -28.07
C ILE A 468 0.61 7.71 -28.67
N TYR A 469 -0.40 7.60 -27.81
CA TYR A 469 -1.81 7.62 -28.22
C TYR A 469 -2.38 9.03 -28.28
N SER A 470 -3.17 9.31 -29.32
CA SER A 470 -3.95 10.55 -29.43
C SER A 470 -5.01 10.65 -28.32
N PRO A 471 -5.40 11.88 -27.91
CA PRO A 471 -6.46 12.08 -26.91
C PRO A 471 -7.80 11.44 -27.32
N LEU A 472 -8.13 11.47 -28.61
CA LEU A 472 -9.33 10.83 -29.16
C LEU A 472 -9.32 9.32 -28.93
N PHE A 473 -8.20 8.65 -29.21
CA PHE A 473 -8.07 7.22 -28.98
C PHE A 473 -8.24 6.86 -27.50
N ARG A 474 -7.64 7.65 -26.59
CA ARG A 474 -7.83 7.46 -25.15
C ARG A 474 -9.30 7.59 -24.74
N LYS A 475 -10.03 8.54 -25.34
CA LYS A 475 -11.46 8.71 -25.10
C LYS A 475 -12.30 7.57 -25.67
N PHE A 476 -11.96 7.05 -26.85
CA PHE A 476 -12.61 5.87 -27.42
C PHE A 476 -12.46 4.64 -26.51
N VAL A 477 -11.27 4.41 -25.95
CA VAL A 477 -11.04 3.32 -24.99
C VAL A 477 -11.91 3.49 -23.73
N GLU A 478 -12.08 4.72 -23.24
CA GLU A 478 -12.98 5.02 -22.13
C GLU A 478 -14.45 4.71 -22.49
N TYR A 479 -14.89 5.02 -23.71
CA TYR A 479 -16.24 4.65 -24.17
C TYR A 479 -16.43 3.14 -24.28
N ILE A 480 -15.40 2.39 -24.70
CA ILE A 480 -15.43 0.92 -24.68
C ILE A 480 -15.54 0.41 -23.24
N GLU A 481 -14.85 1.01 -22.27
CA GLU A 481 -15.00 0.65 -20.86
C GLU A 481 -16.44 0.82 -20.38
N TYR A 482 -17.09 1.94 -20.72
CA TYR A 482 -18.50 2.16 -20.37
C TYR A 482 -19.45 1.20 -21.11
N LEU A 483 -19.17 0.89 -22.37
CA LEU A 483 -19.90 -0.11 -23.14
C LEU A 483 -19.76 -1.51 -22.54
N CYS A 484 -18.62 -1.83 -21.92
CA CYS A 484 -18.46 -3.07 -21.17
C CYS A 484 -19.19 -3.06 -19.83
N LEU A 485 -19.29 -1.91 -19.17
CA LEU A 485 -19.94 -1.77 -17.87
C LEU A 485 -21.47 -1.82 -17.96
N MET A 486 -22.07 -1.11 -18.93
CA MET A 486 -23.52 -0.94 -19.02
C MET A 486 -24.31 -2.26 -19.11
N PRO A 487 -23.94 -3.25 -19.95
CA PRO A 487 -24.69 -4.49 -20.10
C PRO A 487 -24.68 -5.40 -18.87
N ILE A 488 -23.72 -5.22 -17.95
CA ILE A 488 -23.55 -6.13 -16.80
C ILE A 488 -24.82 -6.19 -15.95
N PHE A 489 -25.47 -5.05 -15.69
CA PHE A 489 -26.71 -4.97 -14.92
C PHE A 489 -27.89 -5.68 -15.59
N PRO A 490 -28.30 -5.33 -16.83
CA PRO A 490 -29.43 -6.00 -17.47
C PRO A 490 -29.14 -7.49 -17.74
N LEU A 491 -27.91 -7.87 -18.09
CA LEU A 491 -27.56 -9.29 -18.28
C LEU A 491 -27.66 -10.08 -16.98
N ALA A 492 -27.20 -9.54 -15.85
CA ALA A 492 -27.34 -10.19 -14.55
C ALA A 492 -28.82 -10.34 -14.16
N LEU A 493 -29.64 -9.28 -14.34
CA LEU A 493 -31.08 -9.34 -14.05
C LEU A 493 -31.81 -10.34 -14.96
N TRP A 494 -31.38 -10.47 -16.22
CA TRP A 494 -31.89 -11.49 -17.12
C TRP A 494 -31.52 -12.90 -16.64
N LEU A 495 -30.27 -13.11 -16.25
CA LEU A 495 -29.78 -14.39 -15.72
C LEU A 495 -30.53 -14.80 -14.44
N MET A 496 -30.95 -13.82 -13.63
CA MET A 496 -31.79 -14.02 -12.44
C MET A 496 -33.28 -14.29 -12.75
N ASN A 497 -33.68 -14.31 -14.03
CA ASN A 497 -35.07 -14.39 -14.49
C ASN A 497 -35.97 -13.24 -13.99
N VAL A 498 -35.42 -12.07 -13.65
CA VAL A 498 -36.21 -10.92 -13.17
C VAL A 498 -37.18 -10.44 -14.25
N TYR A 499 -36.73 -10.34 -15.50
CA TYR A 499 -37.60 -9.92 -16.62
C TYR A 499 -38.73 -10.92 -16.89
N ALA A 500 -38.46 -12.21 -16.76
CA ALA A 500 -39.49 -13.23 -16.86
C ALA A 500 -40.50 -13.09 -15.71
N ALA A 501 -40.03 -12.87 -14.48
CA ALA A 501 -40.90 -12.65 -13.33
C ALA A 501 -41.78 -11.39 -13.47
N ILE A 502 -41.29 -10.33 -14.11
CA ILE A 502 -42.10 -9.13 -14.40
C ILE A 502 -43.13 -9.41 -15.51
N ARG A 503 -42.77 -10.20 -16.53
CA ARG A 503 -43.67 -10.53 -17.66
C ARG A 503 -44.83 -11.46 -17.27
N TYR A 504 -44.58 -12.39 -16.34
CA TYR A 504 -45.55 -13.43 -15.93
C TYR A 504 -46.23 -13.14 -14.59
N ARG A 505 -45.98 -11.97 -14.00
CA ARG A 505 -46.81 -11.37 -12.94
C ARG A 505 -47.94 -10.60 -13.59
#